data_AF-A0AAW6NGF8-F1
#
_entry.id   AF-A0AAW6NGF8-F1
#
_cell.length_a   1.000
_cell.length_b   1.000
_cell.length_c   1.000
_cell.angle_alpha   90.00
_cell.angle_beta   90.00
_cell.angle_gamma   90.00
#
_symmetry.space_group_name_H-M   'P 1'
#
loop_
_entity.id
_entity.type
_entity.pdbx_description
1 polymer ?
#
loop_
_entity_poly.entity_id
_entity_poly.type
_entity_poly.pdbx_seq_one_letter_code
_entity_poly.pdbx_strand_id
1 'polypeptide(L)'
;MSAPFVGYMILYHAQIETYLGGLGGLLEQQVAPGLCAPWFEFSTRLNIVYIGLLLLGVGTIIYRVFAPAIVKRAIDINEYVIETLDNVSARNLRSMYATIASRRPQVASSFDQRAPWLNRDKSLKAASDALKKDDDNQIKIDVLRSFYNVQDRHTSRGMVYTVLAFYVAGFSLLSAPGVAFTGRVLCVVGHDLGLVGE
;
A
#
# COMPACT_ATOMS: atom_id res chain seq x y z
N MET A 1 -15.12 -11.89 -10.90
CA MET A 1 -13.94 -11.04 -11.21
C MET A 1 -13.30 -11.57 -12.50
N SER A 2 -13.82 -11.17 -13.66
CA SER A 2 -13.42 -11.63 -15.00
C SER A 2 -12.73 -10.53 -15.84
N ALA A 3 -12.46 -9.38 -15.22
CA ALA A 3 -11.91 -8.19 -15.88
C ALA A 3 -10.51 -8.33 -16.51
N PRO A 4 -9.53 -9.11 -15.96
CA PRO A 4 -8.20 -9.13 -16.57
C PRO A 4 -8.13 -9.95 -17.88
N PHE A 5 -8.98 -10.98 -18.02
CA PHE A 5 -8.98 -11.86 -19.21
C PHE A 5 -9.70 -11.23 -20.40
N VAL A 6 -10.82 -10.53 -20.15
CA VAL A 6 -11.57 -9.83 -21.19
C VAL A 6 -10.78 -8.64 -21.75
N GLY A 7 -10.00 -7.95 -20.90
CA GLY A 7 -9.07 -6.90 -21.35
C GLY A 7 -7.98 -7.42 -22.30
N TYR A 8 -7.46 -8.63 -22.06
CA TYR A 8 -6.44 -9.24 -22.91
C TYR A 8 -6.98 -9.62 -24.30
N MET A 9 -8.20 -10.17 -24.39
CA MET A 9 -8.85 -10.51 -25.66
C MET A 9 -9.28 -9.29 -26.47
N ILE A 10 -9.66 -8.18 -25.82
CA ILE A 10 -10.05 -6.95 -26.52
C ILE A 10 -8.81 -6.21 -27.06
N LEU A 11 -7.70 -6.16 -26.32
CA LEU A 11 -6.52 -5.39 -26.73
C LEU A 11 -5.62 -6.10 -27.75
N TYR A 12 -5.59 -7.43 -27.78
CA TYR A 12 -4.91 -8.20 -28.83
C TYR A 12 -5.78 -8.48 -30.07
N HIS A 13 -6.93 -7.82 -30.19
CA HIS A 13 -7.63 -7.82 -31.46
C HIS A 13 -6.87 -6.91 -32.43
N ALA A 14 -6.33 -7.47 -33.52
CA ALA A 14 -5.49 -6.75 -34.49
C ALA A 14 -6.09 -5.40 -34.96
N GLN A 15 -7.42 -5.31 -34.99
CA GLN A 15 -8.18 -4.10 -35.34
C GLN A 15 -7.98 -2.94 -34.36
N ILE A 16 -7.84 -3.23 -33.07
CA ILE A 16 -7.61 -2.24 -32.02
C ILE A 16 -6.13 -1.83 -31.98
N GLU A 17 -5.21 -2.75 -32.26
CA GLU A 17 -3.80 -2.41 -32.49
C GLU A 17 -3.63 -1.45 -33.67
N THR A 18 -4.42 -1.60 -34.75
CA THR A 18 -4.38 -0.64 -35.87
C THR A 18 -4.96 0.73 -35.50
N TYR A 19 -5.94 0.76 -34.58
CA TYR A 19 -6.67 1.96 -34.18
C TYR A 19 -6.03 2.72 -32.99
N LEU A 20 -5.29 2.01 -32.12
CA LEU A 20 -4.56 2.55 -30.96
C LEU A 20 -3.05 2.67 -31.22
N GLY A 21 -2.46 1.80 -32.05
CA GLY A 21 -1.08 1.90 -32.55
C GLY A 21 -0.83 3.20 -33.31
N GLY A 22 -1.90 3.86 -33.75
CA GLY A 22 -1.93 5.30 -33.85
C GLY A 22 -3.37 5.75 -33.90
N LEU A 23 -3.68 6.89 -33.27
CA LEU A 23 -4.75 7.79 -33.70
C LEU A 23 -4.59 8.08 -35.22
N GLY A 24 -4.94 7.12 -36.09
CA GLY A 24 -4.72 7.16 -37.53
C GLY A 24 -3.25 7.06 -38.01
N GLY A 25 -2.34 6.40 -37.29
CA GLY A 25 -0.91 6.30 -37.68
C GLY A 25 -0.07 7.57 -37.46
N LEU A 26 -0.68 8.67 -36.99
CA LEU A 26 -0.01 9.97 -36.77
C LEU A 26 1.03 9.97 -35.63
N LEU A 27 0.88 9.07 -34.65
CA LEU A 27 1.82 8.97 -33.52
C LEU A 27 3.11 8.23 -33.88
N GLU A 28 3.08 7.30 -34.85
CA GLU A 28 4.28 6.62 -35.35
C GLU A 28 4.83 7.24 -36.64
N GLN A 29 4.11 8.20 -37.22
CA GLN A 29 4.56 8.94 -38.39
C GLN A 29 5.83 9.72 -38.03
N GLN A 30 6.96 9.24 -38.56
CA GLN A 30 8.25 9.91 -38.43
C GLN A 30 8.23 11.14 -39.34
N VAL A 31 8.62 12.30 -38.81
CA VAL A 31 8.77 13.54 -39.60
C VAL A 31 9.85 13.34 -40.68
N ALA A 32 10.86 12.50 -40.41
CA ALA A 32 11.83 11.98 -41.38
C ALA A 32 12.30 10.57 -40.97
N PRO A 33 12.54 9.65 -41.92
CA PRO A 33 12.99 8.29 -41.61
C PRO A 33 14.33 8.31 -40.86
N GLY A 34 14.34 7.76 -39.63
CA GLY A 34 15.54 7.65 -38.79
C GLY A 34 15.77 8.76 -37.77
N LEU A 35 15.02 9.87 -37.83
CA LEU A 35 15.11 10.96 -36.85
C LEU A 35 14.16 10.72 -35.66
N CYS A 36 14.73 10.61 -34.46
CA CYS A 36 13.98 10.41 -33.20
C CYS A 36 12.98 9.23 -33.24
N ALA A 37 13.48 8.04 -33.62
CA ALA A 37 12.68 6.82 -33.71
C ALA A 37 12.01 6.45 -32.37
N PRO A 38 10.83 5.80 -32.40
CA PRO A 38 10.18 5.33 -31.18
C PRO A 38 11.07 4.33 -30.43
N TRP A 39 11.34 4.59 -29.15
CA TRP A 39 12.18 3.71 -28.30
C TRP A 39 11.51 2.37 -27.97
N PHE A 40 10.19 2.32 -28.04
CA PHE A 40 9.39 1.12 -27.82
C PHE A 40 8.36 0.99 -28.93
N GLU A 41 8.21 -0.22 -29.47
CA GLU A 41 7.07 -0.61 -30.29
C GLU A 41 5.77 -0.55 -29.48
N PHE A 42 4.63 -0.33 -30.15
CA PHE A 42 3.32 -0.25 -29.50
C PHE A 42 3.02 -1.48 -28.62
N SER A 43 3.23 -2.69 -29.15
CA SER A 43 3.04 -3.94 -28.41
C SER A 43 3.90 -4.01 -27.14
N THR A 44 5.16 -3.57 -27.22
CA THR A 44 6.05 -3.52 -26.06
C THR A 44 5.57 -2.52 -25.01
N ARG A 45 5.10 -1.32 -25.40
CA ARG A 45 4.53 -0.34 -24.47
C ARG A 45 3.30 -0.89 -23.76
N LEU A 46 2.41 -1.52 -24.51
CA LEU A 46 1.20 -2.14 -23.98
C LEU A 46 1.56 -3.21 -22.94
N ASN A 47 2.49 -4.10 -23.27
CA ASN A 47 2.97 -5.16 -22.36
C ASN A 47 3.60 -4.58 -21.08
N ILE A 48 4.40 -3.50 -21.18
CA ILE A 48 4.96 -2.81 -20.03
C ILE A 48 3.87 -2.24 -19.11
N VAL A 49 2.85 -1.59 -19.69
CA VAL A 49 1.71 -1.06 -18.92
C VAL A 49 0.97 -2.19 -18.21
N TYR A 50 0.75 -3.31 -18.90
CA TYR A 50 0.07 -4.47 -18.31
C TYR A 50 0.83 -5.10 -17.16
N ILE A 51 2.13 -5.35 -17.34
CA ILE A 51 2.97 -5.89 -16.27
C ILE A 51 2.99 -4.91 -15.10
N GLY A 52 3.11 -3.61 -15.36
CA GLY A 52 3.02 -2.58 -14.33
C GLY A 52 1.73 -2.64 -13.52
N LEU A 53 0.57 -2.68 -14.19
CA LEU A 53 -0.74 -2.81 -13.53
C LEU A 53 -0.88 -4.14 -12.77
N LEU A 54 -0.36 -5.24 -13.32
CA LEU A 54 -0.38 -6.54 -12.67
C LEU A 54 0.44 -6.53 -11.37
N LEU A 55 1.63 -5.93 -11.37
CA LEU A 55 2.45 -5.78 -10.16
C LEU A 55 1.75 -4.93 -9.11
N LEU A 56 1.11 -3.82 -9.49
CA LEU A 56 0.30 -3.02 -8.57
C LEU A 56 -0.87 -3.82 -8.00
N GLY A 57 -1.56 -4.59 -8.84
CA GLY A 57 -2.65 -5.47 -8.43
C GLY A 57 -2.21 -6.52 -7.42
N VAL A 58 -1.11 -7.22 -7.69
CA VAL A 58 -0.52 -8.22 -6.79
C VAL A 58 -0.08 -7.58 -5.47
N GLY A 59 0.61 -6.45 -5.52
CA GLY A 59 0.98 -5.68 -4.31
C GLY A 59 -0.22 -5.31 -3.45
N THR A 60 -1.32 -4.88 -4.09
CA THR A 60 -2.58 -4.54 -3.39
C THR A 60 -3.21 -5.79 -2.73
N ILE A 61 -3.19 -6.94 -3.41
CA ILE A 61 -3.71 -8.20 -2.85
C ILE A 61 -2.88 -8.62 -1.62
N ILE A 62 -1.55 -8.57 -1.72
CA ILE A 62 -0.66 -8.91 -0.60
C ILE A 62 -0.93 -7.98 0.59
N TYR A 63 -1.05 -6.67 0.35
CA TYR A 63 -1.42 -5.72 1.39
C TYR A 63 -2.78 -6.06 2.04
N ARG A 64 -3.79 -6.35 1.22
CA ARG A 64 -5.13 -6.70 1.73
C ARG A 64 -5.18 -8.01 2.50
N VAL A 65 -4.39 -9.01 2.13
CA VAL A 65 -4.38 -10.31 2.82
C VAL A 65 -3.55 -10.26 4.11
N PHE A 66 -2.37 -9.64 4.07
CA PHE A 66 -1.40 -9.77 5.15
C PHE A 66 -1.34 -8.58 6.11
N ALA A 67 -1.81 -7.38 5.73
CA ALA A 67 -1.77 -6.26 6.67
C ALA A 67 -2.82 -6.43 7.79
N PRO A 68 -2.50 -6.06 9.04
CA PRO A 68 -3.44 -6.12 10.16
C PRO A 68 -4.63 -5.20 9.94
N ALA A 69 -5.81 -5.59 10.40
CA ALA A 69 -7.01 -4.75 10.31
C ALA A 69 -6.86 -3.40 11.02
N ILE A 70 -6.06 -3.33 12.09
CA ILE A 70 -5.82 -2.13 12.89
C ILE A 70 -5.05 -1.08 12.07
N VAL A 71 -3.99 -1.50 11.39
CA VAL A 71 -3.14 -0.63 10.55
C VAL A 71 -3.87 -0.22 9.25
N LYS A 72 -4.84 -1.01 8.78
CA LYS A 72 -5.67 -0.64 7.63
C LYS A 72 -6.70 0.43 7.94
N ARG A 73 -7.14 0.51 9.21
CA ARG A 73 -8.29 1.34 9.61
C ARG A 73 -7.85 2.72 10.09
N ALA A 74 -6.75 2.79 10.83
CA ALA A 74 -6.21 4.04 11.34
C ALA A 74 -4.93 4.42 10.60
N ILE A 75 -4.80 5.70 10.25
CA ILE A 75 -3.61 6.26 9.61
C ILE A 75 -2.48 6.37 10.63
N ASP A 76 -2.81 6.76 11.86
CA ASP A 76 -1.85 6.92 12.95
C ASP A 76 -2.34 6.33 14.29
N ILE A 77 -1.42 6.32 15.26
CA ILE A 77 -1.69 5.81 16.61
C ILE A 77 -2.77 6.66 17.31
N ASN A 78 -2.77 7.98 17.09
CA ASN A 78 -3.68 8.87 17.78
C ASN A 78 -5.11 8.68 17.30
N GLU A 79 -5.32 8.57 15.98
CA GLU A 79 -6.59 8.25 15.36
C GLU A 79 -7.11 6.90 15.84
N TYR A 80 -6.26 5.87 15.88
CA TYR A 80 -6.63 4.56 16.43
C TYR A 80 -7.13 4.66 17.88
N VAL A 81 -6.40 5.42 18.71
CA VAL A 81 -6.78 5.61 20.11
C VAL A 81 -8.10 6.35 20.20
N ILE A 82 -8.28 7.46 19.49
CA ILE A 82 -9.50 8.29 19.53
C ILE A 82 -10.72 7.47 19.07
N GLU A 83 -10.63 6.71 17.97
CA GLU A 83 -11.75 5.91 17.46
C GLU A 83 -12.12 4.74 18.40
N THR A 84 -11.11 4.17 19.07
CA THR A 84 -11.29 2.94 19.86
C THR A 84 -11.55 3.21 21.35
N LEU A 85 -11.20 4.38 21.88
CA LEU A 85 -11.20 4.68 23.31
C LEU A 85 -12.58 4.46 23.96
N ASP A 86 -13.62 4.98 23.32
CA ASP A 86 -14.99 4.95 23.85
C ASP A 86 -15.63 3.55 23.74
N ASN A 87 -15.15 2.73 22.80
CA ASN A 87 -15.70 1.42 22.49
C ASN A 87 -14.93 0.27 23.17
N VAL A 88 -13.92 0.57 23.98
CA VAL A 88 -13.05 -0.46 24.56
C VAL A 88 -13.66 -1.04 25.85
N SER A 89 -13.86 -2.37 25.85
CA SER A 89 -14.32 -3.09 27.03
C SER A 89 -13.14 -3.66 27.85
N ALA A 90 -13.37 -3.95 29.13
CA ALA A 90 -12.38 -4.61 29.99
C ALA A 90 -11.89 -5.94 29.39
N ARG A 91 -12.77 -6.67 28.69
CA ARG A 91 -12.41 -7.90 27.97
C ARG A 91 -11.43 -7.63 26.82
N ASN A 92 -11.69 -6.60 26.03
CA ASN A 92 -10.86 -6.23 24.89
C ASN A 92 -9.47 -5.78 25.37
N LEU A 93 -9.41 -4.91 26.38
CA LEU A 93 -8.15 -4.46 26.98
C LEU A 93 -7.31 -5.62 27.52
N ARG A 94 -7.93 -6.60 28.19
CA ARG A 94 -7.23 -7.80 28.68
C ARG A 94 -6.70 -8.69 27.55
N SER A 95 -7.42 -8.76 26.43
CA SER A 95 -6.95 -9.48 25.24
C SER A 95 -5.76 -8.77 24.58
N MET A 96 -5.82 -7.44 24.48
CA MET A 96 -4.73 -6.61 23.98
C MET A 96 -3.50 -6.72 24.91
N TYR A 97 -3.72 -6.65 26.23
CA TYR A 97 -2.69 -6.81 27.25
C TYR A 97 -1.97 -8.16 27.15
N ALA A 98 -2.70 -9.27 26.98
CA ALA A 98 -2.08 -10.58 26.79
C ALA A 98 -1.15 -10.62 25.56
N THR A 99 -1.54 -9.93 24.48
CA THR A 99 -0.71 -9.79 23.28
C THR A 99 0.54 -8.95 23.58
N ILE A 100 0.40 -7.83 24.30
CA ILE A 100 1.52 -6.99 24.73
C ILE A 100 2.47 -7.77 25.64
N ALA A 101 1.97 -8.49 26.64
CA ALA A 101 2.78 -9.31 27.54
C ALA A 101 3.60 -10.37 26.80
N SER A 102 3.02 -11.00 25.78
CA SER A 102 3.73 -12.00 24.98
C SER A 102 4.86 -11.42 24.11
N ARG A 103 4.75 -10.17 23.65
CA ARG A 103 5.70 -9.55 22.70
C ARG A 103 6.63 -8.52 23.34
N ARG A 104 6.23 -7.90 24.44
CA ARG A 104 6.93 -6.82 25.17
C ARG A 104 6.76 -6.98 26.69
N PRO A 105 7.42 -7.97 27.31
CA PRO A 105 7.25 -8.26 28.74
C PRO A 105 7.62 -7.08 29.65
N GLN A 106 8.62 -6.28 29.28
CA GLN A 106 9.04 -5.09 30.04
C GLN A 106 7.95 -4.01 30.14
N VAL A 107 7.13 -3.86 29.08
CA VAL A 107 6.01 -2.90 29.10
C VAL A 107 4.82 -3.51 29.85
N ALA A 108 4.68 -4.84 29.82
CA ALA A 108 3.64 -5.51 30.58
C ALA A 108 3.86 -5.41 32.09
N SER A 109 5.10 -5.54 32.58
CA SER A 109 5.39 -5.39 34.01
C SER A 109 5.04 -4.01 34.57
N SER A 110 5.14 -2.94 33.76
CA SER A 110 4.72 -1.60 34.20
C SER A 110 3.20 -1.43 34.21
N PHE A 111 2.47 -2.20 33.40
CA PHE A 111 1.01 -2.29 33.50
C PHE A 111 0.56 -3.13 34.69
N ASP A 112 1.25 -4.21 35.04
CA ASP A 112 0.91 -5.02 36.21
C ASP A 112 0.98 -4.21 37.52
N GLN A 113 1.94 -3.29 37.62
CA GLN A 113 2.08 -2.40 38.77
C GLN A 113 0.95 -1.36 38.86
N ARG A 114 0.54 -0.78 37.72
CA ARG A 114 -0.45 0.31 37.67
C ARG A 114 -1.90 -0.19 37.61
N ALA A 115 -2.12 -1.32 36.95
CA ALA A 115 -3.43 -1.86 36.61
C ALA A 115 -3.43 -3.41 36.67
N PRO A 116 -3.30 -4.01 37.87
CA PRO A 116 -3.22 -5.47 38.04
C PRO A 116 -4.48 -6.22 37.58
N TRP A 117 -5.60 -5.50 37.41
CA TRP A 117 -6.86 -6.03 36.88
C TRP A 117 -6.79 -6.39 35.38
N LEU A 118 -5.77 -5.92 34.66
CA LEU A 118 -5.48 -6.32 33.28
C LEU A 118 -4.99 -7.76 33.17
N ASN A 119 -4.41 -8.32 34.24
CA ASN A 119 -3.95 -9.70 34.24
C ASN A 119 -5.16 -10.66 34.14
N ARG A 120 -4.99 -11.72 33.34
CA ARG A 120 -5.98 -12.77 33.14
C ARG A 120 -6.35 -13.53 34.41
N ASP A 121 -5.48 -13.51 35.42
CA ASP A 121 -5.69 -14.20 36.70
C ASP A 121 -6.80 -13.57 37.55
N LYS A 122 -7.18 -12.31 37.30
CA LYS A 122 -8.26 -11.62 38.02
C LYS A 122 -9.61 -11.88 37.38
N SER A 123 -10.70 -11.86 38.14
CA SER A 123 -12.04 -12.05 37.58
C SER A 123 -12.42 -10.93 36.61
N LEU A 124 -13.21 -11.25 35.58
CA LEU A 124 -13.66 -10.25 34.60
C LEU A 124 -14.53 -9.17 35.25
N LYS A 125 -15.30 -9.54 36.29
CA LYS A 125 -16.09 -8.59 37.08
C LYS A 125 -15.20 -7.57 37.77
N ALA A 126 -14.14 -8.01 38.45
CA ALA A 126 -13.18 -7.11 39.10
C ALA A 126 -12.51 -6.17 38.09
N ALA A 127 -12.21 -6.65 36.88
CA ALA A 127 -11.67 -5.82 35.80
C ALA A 127 -12.69 -4.81 35.27
N SER A 128 -13.96 -5.19 35.11
CA SER A 128 -15.00 -4.26 34.70
C SER A 128 -15.29 -3.20 35.76
N ASP A 129 -15.30 -3.58 37.04
CA ASP A 129 -15.53 -2.65 38.14
C ASP A 129 -14.35 -1.69 38.31
N ALA A 130 -13.12 -2.18 38.15
CA ALA A 130 -11.92 -1.34 38.15
C ALA A 130 -11.90 -0.36 36.96
N LEU A 131 -12.25 -0.83 35.76
CA LEU A 131 -12.32 0.02 34.56
C LEU A 131 -13.36 1.13 34.69
N LYS A 132 -14.48 0.88 35.37
CA LYS A 132 -15.51 1.90 35.63
C LYS A 132 -15.08 2.93 36.68
N LYS A 133 -14.15 2.57 37.56
CA LYS A 133 -13.57 3.48 38.56
C LYS A 133 -12.38 4.28 38.03
N ASP A 134 -11.85 3.90 36.87
CA ASP A 134 -10.73 4.56 36.21
C ASP A 134 -11.23 5.75 35.38
N ASP A 135 -11.34 6.92 36.02
CA ASP A 135 -11.87 8.14 35.40
C ASP A 135 -10.90 8.78 34.39
N ASP A 136 -9.59 8.51 34.50
CA ASP A 136 -8.55 9.26 33.76
C ASP A 136 -8.32 8.73 32.33
N ASN A 137 -8.91 7.58 31.95
CA ASN A 137 -8.70 6.90 30.66
C ASN A 137 -7.22 6.61 30.29
N GLN A 138 -6.24 7.00 31.11
CA GLN A 138 -4.81 6.91 30.82
C GLN A 138 -4.36 5.47 30.60
N ILE A 139 -4.86 4.53 31.42
CA ILE A 139 -4.55 3.11 31.26
C ILE A 139 -5.11 2.58 29.92
N LYS A 140 -6.31 3.00 29.52
CA LYS A 140 -6.89 2.63 28.22
C LYS A 140 -6.01 3.14 27.08
N ILE A 141 -5.63 4.42 27.12
CA ILE A 141 -4.79 5.06 26.11
C ILE A 141 -3.43 4.36 26.01
N ASP A 142 -2.77 4.10 27.14
CA ASP A 142 -1.45 3.44 27.16
C ASP A 142 -1.53 2.01 26.60
N VAL A 143 -2.55 1.24 26.97
CA VAL A 143 -2.76 -0.12 26.45
C VAL A 143 -3.02 -0.08 24.95
N LEU A 144 -3.88 0.81 24.47
CA LEU A 144 -4.18 0.97 23.04
C LEU A 144 -2.93 1.36 22.25
N ARG A 145 -2.17 2.36 22.72
CA ARG A 145 -0.90 2.79 22.09
C ARG A 145 0.13 1.66 22.06
N SER A 146 0.28 0.95 23.17
CA SER A 146 1.24 -0.16 23.25
C SER A 146 0.83 -1.33 22.36
N PHE A 147 -0.46 -1.64 22.30
CA PHE A 147 -1.01 -2.68 21.44
C PHE A 147 -0.85 -2.34 19.96
N TYR A 148 -1.14 -1.10 19.55
CA TYR A 148 -0.88 -0.61 18.20
C TYR A 148 0.61 -0.77 17.85
N ASN A 149 1.52 -0.32 18.72
CA ASN A 149 2.96 -0.46 18.49
C ASN A 149 3.43 -1.91 18.38
N VAL A 150 2.83 -2.82 19.15
CA VAL A 150 3.14 -4.25 19.04
C VAL A 150 2.68 -4.79 17.69
N GLN A 151 1.47 -4.43 17.26
CA GLN A 151 0.95 -4.82 15.96
C GLN A 151 1.78 -4.23 14.83
N ASP A 152 2.08 -2.93 14.85
CA ASP A 152 2.90 -2.27 13.84
C ASP A 152 4.33 -2.87 13.76
N ARG A 153 5.03 -2.96 14.89
CA ARG A 153 6.42 -3.41 14.92
C ARG A 153 6.61 -4.89 14.59
N HIS A 154 5.66 -5.74 14.97
CA HIS A 154 5.71 -7.19 14.78
C HIS A 154 4.81 -7.68 13.65
N THR A 155 4.17 -6.78 12.90
CA THR A 155 3.65 -7.09 11.57
C THR A 155 4.81 -7.51 10.69
N SER A 156 4.59 -8.50 9.83
CA SER A 156 5.61 -9.06 8.95
C SER A 156 6.24 -7.96 8.08
N ARG A 157 7.37 -7.42 8.53
CA ARG A 157 8.13 -6.38 7.82
C ARG A 157 8.49 -6.85 6.41
N GLY A 158 8.73 -8.14 6.23
CA GLY A 158 8.95 -8.74 4.92
C GLY A 158 7.79 -8.52 3.95
N MET A 159 6.54 -8.61 4.43
CA MET A 159 5.36 -8.33 3.60
C MET A 159 5.26 -6.85 3.23
N VAL A 160 5.61 -5.94 4.14
CA VAL A 160 5.63 -4.50 3.87
C VAL A 160 6.66 -4.19 2.77
N TYR A 161 7.88 -4.70 2.88
CA TYR A 161 8.90 -4.52 1.85
C TYR A 161 8.51 -5.16 0.51
N THR A 162 7.83 -6.30 0.54
CA THR A 162 7.33 -6.97 -0.66
C THR A 162 6.29 -6.09 -1.37
N VAL A 163 5.31 -5.57 -0.63
CA VAL A 163 4.31 -4.64 -1.17
C VAL A 163 5.01 -3.41 -1.75
N LEU A 164 5.93 -2.79 -1.00
CA LEU A 164 6.68 -1.63 -1.47
C LEU A 164 7.43 -1.94 -2.77
N ALA A 165 8.11 -3.07 -2.87
CA ALA A 165 8.82 -3.49 -4.07
C ALA A 165 7.88 -3.64 -5.28
N PHE A 166 6.72 -4.29 -5.10
CA PHE A 166 5.71 -4.39 -6.15
C PHE A 166 5.18 -3.03 -6.60
N TYR A 167 4.95 -2.11 -5.66
CA TYR A 167 4.48 -0.76 -5.98
C TYR A 167 5.54 0.05 -6.73
N VAL A 168 6.79 0.05 -6.25
CA VAL A 168 7.90 0.74 -6.91
C VAL A 168 8.10 0.18 -8.32
N ALA A 169 8.22 -1.13 -8.47
CA ALA A 169 8.40 -1.76 -9.78
C ALA A 169 7.20 -1.49 -10.71
N GLY A 170 5.97 -1.59 -10.19
CA GLY A 170 4.75 -1.32 -10.96
C GLY A 170 4.69 0.13 -11.46
N PHE A 171 4.97 1.12 -10.61
CA PHE A 171 5.00 2.53 -11.00
C PHE A 171 6.17 2.85 -11.95
N SER A 172 7.35 2.27 -11.74
CA SER A 172 8.48 2.43 -12.65
C SER A 172 8.19 1.88 -14.05
N LEU A 173 7.50 0.74 -14.15
CA LEU A 173 7.06 0.22 -15.44
C LEU A 173 6.01 1.12 -16.09
N LEU A 174 5.03 1.60 -15.32
CA LEU A 174 3.99 2.50 -15.86
C LEU A 174 4.53 3.85 -16.32
N SER A 175 5.61 4.34 -15.70
CA SER A 175 6.23 5.60 -16.12
C SER A 175 7.11 5.46 -17.37
N ALA A 176 7.64 4.26 -17.67
CA ALA A 176 8.57 4.06 -18.78
C ALA A 176 8.03 4.47 -20.16
N PRO A 177 6.79 4.11 -20.58
CA PRO A 177 6.24 4.57 -21.85
C PRO A 177 6.04 6.09 -21.90
N GLY A 178 5.67 6.70 -20.77
CA GLY A 178 5.49 8.15 -20.65
C GLY A 178 6.82 8.89 -20.80
N VAL A 179 7.87 8.43 -20.11
CA VAL A 179 9.22 8.99 -20.21
C VAL A 179 9.77 8.84 -21.63
N ALA A 180 9.58 7.68 -22.27
CA ALA A 180 9.99 7.47 -23.65
C ALA A 180 9.26 8.40 -24.64
N PHE A 181 7.97 8.63 -24.42
CA PHE A 181 7.20 9.59 -25.24
C PHE A 181 7.69 11.03 -25.05
N THR A 182 7.87 11.48 -23.79
CA THR A 182 8.41 12.81 -23.50
C THR A 182 9.81 13.00 -24.07
N GLY A 183 10.68 11.99 -23.95
CA GLY A 183 12.03 12.01 -24.54
C GLY A 183 11.99 12.16 -26.05
N ARG A 184 11.06 11.48 -26.74
CA ARG A 184 10.86 11.63 -28.18
C ARG A 184 10.38 13.03 -28.55
N VAL A 185 9.42 13.59 -27.83
CA VAL A 185 8.93 14.97 -28.08
C VAL A 185 10.06 15.98 -27.91
N LEU A 186 10.87 15.84 -26.86
CA LEU A 186 12.04 16.70 -26.63
C LEU A 186 13.09 16.56 -27.75
N CYS A 187 13.30 15.35 -28.27
CA CYS A 187 14.19 15.11 -29.40
C CYS A 187 13.71 15.84 -30.66
N VAL A 188 12.41 15.74 -30.99
CA VAL A 188 11.81 16.42 -32.15
C VAL A 188 11.90 17.95 -31.99
N VAL A 189 11.49 18.48 -30.84
CA VAL A 189 11.55 19.93 -30.56
C VAL A 189 13.00 20.44 -30.56
N GLY A 190 13.95 19.67 -30.03
CA GLY A 190 15.36 20.02 -30.03
C GLY A 190 15.96 20.07 -31.43
N HIS A 191 15.52 19.18 -32.32
CA HIS A 191 15.90 19.20 -33.73
C HIS A 191 15.29 20.41 -34.46
N ASP A 192 14.00 20.71 -34.26
CA ASP A 192 13.33 21.87 -34.88
C ASP A 192 13.95 23.22 -34.45
N LEU A 193 14.51 23.28 -33.24
CA LEU A 193 15.21 24.45 -32.71
C LEU A 193 16.70 24.51 -33.10
N GLY A 194 17.23 23.51 -33.83
CA GLY A 194 18.63 23.45 -34.23
C GLY A 194 19.62 23.20 -33.08
N LEU A 195 19.14 22.73 -31.92
CA LEU A 195 19.96 22.43 -30.74
C LEU A 195 20.63 21.05 -30.81
N VAL A 196 20.04 20.14 -31.57
CA VAL A 196 20.57 18.80 -31.84
C VAL A 196 20.88 18.75 -33.34
N GLY A 197 22.10 19.14 -33.70
CA GLY A 197 22.62 19.08 -35.07
C GLY A 197 23.02 17.66 -35.49
N GLU A 198 23.13 17.45 -36.80
CA GLU A 198 23.42 16.17 -37.50
C GLU A 198 24.47 15.27 -36.83
#